data_AF-A0A7S1AFL6-F1
#
_entry.id   AF-A0A7S1AFL6-F1
#
_cell.length_a   1.000
_cell.length_b   1.000
_cell.length_c   1.000
_cell.angle_alpha   90.00
_cell.angle_beta   90.00
_cell.angle_gamma   90.00
#
_symmetry.space_group_name_H-M   'P 1'
#
loop_
_entity.id
_entity.type
_entity.pdbx_description
1 polymer ?
#
loop_
_entity_poly.entity_id
_entity_poly.type
_entity_poly.pdbx_seq_one_letter_code
_entity_poly.pdbx_strand_id
1 'polypeptide(L)'
;MGNKICVPLADAFHFRNSLLKEDVIPIIKQWWEDGELCFGVEEFAFSFDVVVDIEQHFLVFDTDRNGKVDAHEVFMAYILLAAGDLELKVDTAFSVFAGKADSLNFDELVMLVEACLRGVRKVCKFDVEIPEDEVLFHCRSAFDLFQIPHTGRISRQQFSKWVLSEPYPRTFVQWVHMPQMLQEED
;
A
#
# COMPACT_ATOMS: atom_id res chain seq x y z
N MET A 1 -28.70 -5.04 -3.38
CA MET A 1 -28.25 -4.78 -2.00
C MET A 1 -26.73 -4.87 -2.01
N GLY A 2 -26.07 -3.74 -2.24
CA GLY A 2 -24.61 -3.69 -2.22
C GLY A 2 -24.16 -3.61 -0.77
N ASN A 3 -23.27 -4.51 -0.36
CA ASN A 3 -22.64 -4.44 0.96
C ASN A 3 -21.89 -3.11 1.05
N LYS A 4 -22.47 -2.13 1.75
CA LYS A 4 -21.80 -0.88 2.08
C LYS A 4 -20.77 -1.20 3.17
N ILE A 5 -19.50 -1.03 2.83
CA ILE A 5 -18.36 -1.25 3.71
C ILE A 5 -18.23 -0.01 4.61
N CYS A 6 -18.51 -0.15 5.90
CA CYS A 6 -18.25 0.89 6.89
C CYS A 6 -16.77 0.84 7.29
N VAL A 7 -16.00 1.82 6.86
CA VAL A 7 -14.62 2.03 7.34
C VAL A 7 -14.70 2.90 8.59
N PRO A 8 -14.15 2.49 9.75
CA PRO A 8 -14.01 3.38 10.90
C PRO A 8 -13.06 4.53 10.52
N LEU A 9 -13.62 5.73 10.35
CA LEU A 9 -12.95 6.88 9.73
C LEU A 9 -11.74 7.42 10.54
N ALA A 10 -11.66 7.14 11.84
CA ALA A 10 -10.72 7.80 12.75
C ALA A 10 -9.25 7.45 12.46
N ASP A 11 -8.93 6.15 12.33
CA ASP A 11 -7.54 5.70 12.11
C ASP A 11 -7.06 6.09 10.70
N ALA A 12 -7.93 5.99 9.68
CA ALA A 12 -7.61 6.37 8.30
C ALA A 12 -7.41 7.88 8.11
N PHE A 13 -7.90 8.72 9.04
CA PHE A 13 -7.87 10.17 8.93
C PHE A 13 -6.45 10.73 8.96
N HIS A 14 -5.57 10.17 9.80
CA HIS A 14 -4.16 10.57 9.85
C HIS A 14 -3.48 10.33 8.50
N PHE A 15 -3.57 9.10 7.96
CA PHE A 15 -2.99 8.76 6.66
C PHE A 15 -3.53 9.63 5.53
N ARG A 16 -4.84 9.92 5.53
CA ARG A 16 -5.49 10.71 4.46
C ARG A 16 -5.13 12.19 4.49
N ASN A 17 -4.77 12.73 5.65
CA ASN A 17 -4.32 14.11 5.79
C ASN A 17 -2.85 14.31 5.45
N SER A 18 -2.05 13.24 5.45
CA SER A 18 -0.67 13.29 4.98
C SER A 18 -0.60 13.62 3.48
N LEU A 19 0.34 14.46 3.09
CA LEU A 19 0.68 14.78 1.71
C LEU A 19 1.77 13.82 1.23
N LEU A 20 1.47 13.02 0.19
CA LEU A 20 2.40 12.00 -0.31
C LEU A 20 3.81 12.55 -0.60
N LYS A 21 3.89 13.73 -1.24
CA LYS A 21 5.15 14.35 -1.65
C LYS A 21 5.96 14.91 -0.48
N GLU A 22 5.27 15.49 0.50
CA GLU A 22 5.89 16.31 1.55
C GLU A 22 6.16 15.47 2.80
N ASP A 23 5.25 14.56 3.15
CA ASP A 23 5.31 13.82 4.40
C ASP A 23 5.83 12.38 4.18
N VAL A 24 5.34 11.68 3.15
CA VAL A 24 5.55 10.23 3.03
C VAL A 24 6.83 9.87 2.24
N ILE A 25 7.06 10.49 1.08
CA ILE A 25 8.23 10.19 0.24
C ILE A 25 9.57 10.43 0.95
N PRO A 26 9.77 11.50 1.74
CA PRO A 26 11.01 11.69 2.49
C PRO A 26 11.31 10.55 3.47
N ILE A 27 10.29 10.02 4.15
CA ILE A 27 10.43 8.90 5.08
C ILE A 27 10.90 7.64 4.35
N ILE A 28 10.30 7.33 3.19
CA ILE A 28 10.69 6.16 2.38
C ILE A 28 12.15 6.28 1.90
N LYS A 29 12.59 7.49 1.52
CA LYS A 29 13.98 7.72 1.11
C LYS A 29 14.95 7.48 2.26
N GLN A 30 14.63 8.00 3.45
CA GLN A 30 15.45 7.78 4.65
C GLN A 30 15.53 6.30 4.99
N TRP A 31 14.39 5.59 4.97
CA TRP A 31 14.32 4.16 5.21
C TRP A 31 15.20 3.33 4.25
N TRP A 32 15.29 3.71 2.98
CA TRP A 32 16.20 3.07 2.03
C TRP A 32 17.68 3.27 2.35
N GLU A 33 18.04 4.37 2.98
CA GLU A 33 19.41 4.63 3.43
C GLU A 33 19.75 3.79 4.67
N ASP A 34 18.78 3.63 5.58
CA ASP A 34 18.94 2.90 6.83
C ASP A 34 18.90 1.37 6.63
N GLY A 35 18.09 0.89 5.67
CA GLY A 35 18.03 -0.53 5.28
C GLY A 35 17.28 -1.43 6.27
N GLU A 36 16.48 -0.85 7.16
CA GLU A 36 15.64 -1.60 8.10
C GLU A 36 14.45 -2.24 7.37
N LEU A 37 13.86 -3.32 7.90
CA LEU A 37 12.70 -3.99 7.27
C LEU A 37 11.44 -3.96 8.15
N CYS A 38 11.57 -3.45 9.36
CA CYS A 38 10.48 -3.38 10.32
C CYS A 38 10.61 -2.12 11.16
N PHE A 39 9.49 -1.60 11.66
CA PHE A 39 9.51 -0.50 12.63
C PHE A 39 9.27 -1.02 14.04
N GLY A 40 10.06 -0.55 15.01
CA GLY A 40 9.68 -0.55 16.41
C GLY A 40 8.72 0.61 16.75
N VAL A 41 8.12 0.60 17.94
CA VAL A 41 7.14 1.64 18.34
C VAL A 41 7.74 3.05 18.30
N GLU A 42 8.95 3.23 18.84
CA GLU A 42 9.62 4.54 18.89
C GLU A 42 10.00 5.04 17.50
N GLU A 43 10.53 4.16 16.66
CA GLU A 43 10.91 4.48 15.28
C GLU A 43 9.70 4.80 14.41
N PHE A 44 8.60 4.06 14.58
CA PHE A 44 7.32 4.33 13.92
C PHE A 44 6.79 5.72 14.31
N ALA A 45 6.77 6.03 15.62
CA ALA A 45 6.30 7.32 16.10
C ALA A 45 7.13 8.49 15.55
N PHE A 46 8.45 8.34 15.57
CA PHE A 46 9.39 9.34 15.08
C PHE A 46 9.29 9.53 13.57
N SER A 47 9.28 8.44 12.80
CA SER A 47 9.30 8.49 11.34
C SER A 47 8.04 9.14 10.78
N PHE A 48 6.89 8.84 11.35
CA PHE A 48 5.60 9.31 10.85
C PHE A 48 5.06 10.54 11.61
N ASP A 49 5.86 11.15 12.48
CA ASP A 49 5.50 12.27 13.35
C ASP A 49 4.14 12.05 14.06
N VAL A 50 3.91 10.81 14.52
CA VAL A 50 2.67 10.45 15.20
C VAL A 50 2.77 10.98 16.62
N VAL A 51 2.13 12.12 16.86
CA VAL A 51 2.19 12.82 18.15
C VAL A 51 1.03 12.48 19.10
N VAL A 52 -0.03 11.83 18.60
CA VAL A 52 -1.22 11.44 19.36
C VAL A 52 -1.58 10.00 19.04
N ASP A 53 -1.96 9.24 20.07
CA ASP A 53 -2.41 7.85 19.96
C ASP A 53 -1.43 6.92 19.22
N ILE A 54 -0.12 7.09 19.49
CA ILE A 54 0.98 6.28 18.91
C ILE A 54 0.70 4.79 19.06
N GLU A 55 0.33 4.35 20.27
CA GLU A 55 0.04 2.95 20.56
C GLU A 55 -1.10 2.42 19.68
N GLN A 56 -2.15 3.22 19.47
CA GLN A 56 -3.27 2.81 18.63
C GLN A 56 -2.84 2.67 17.16
N HIS A 57 -2.10 3.64 16.63
CA HIS A 57 -1.60 3.60 15.24
C HIS A 57 -0.63 2.44 15.02
N PHE A 58 0.24 2.15 16.00
CA PHE A 58 1.17 1.03 15.92
C PHE A 58 0.43 -0.32 16.00
N LEU A 59 -0.52 -0.46 16.92
CA LEU A 59 -1.32 -1.68 17.11
C LEU A 59 -2.23 -1.99 15.91
N VAL A 60 -2.54 -1.02 15.06
CA VAL A 60 -3.19 -1.28 13.76
C VAL A 60 -2.36 -2.22 12.91
N PHE A 61 -1.02 -2.09 12.95
CA PHE A 61 -0.11 -2.91 12.16
C PHE A 61 0.50 -4.08 12.92
N ASP A 62 0.71 -3.97 14.24
CA ASP A 62 1.25 -5.02 15.11
C ASP A 62 0.17 -6.05 15.50
N THR A 63 -0.23 -6.85 14.52
CA THR A 63 -1.36 -7.80 14.66
C THR A 63 -1.08 -8.96 15.62
N ASP A 64 0.18 -9.38 15.76
CA ASP A 64 0.60 -10.47 16.65
C ASP A 64 1.17 -9.98 18.00
N ARG A 65 1.22 -8.65 18.20
CA ARG A 65 1.67 -7.98 19.43
C ARG A 65 3.10 -8.33 19.80
N ASN A 66 3.96 -8.46 18.79
CA ASN A 66 5.38 -8.77 18.99
C ASN A 66 6.25 -7.51 19.12
N GLY A 67 5.65 -6.31 18.99
CA GLY A 67 6.35 -5.03 19.08
C GLY A 67 7.07 -4.62 17.80
N LYS A 68 6.79 -5.26 16.66
CA LYS A 68 7.36 -4.95 15.35
C LYS A 68 6.29 -4.97 14.27
N VAL A 69 6.41 -4.06 13.30
CA VAL A 69 5.51 -3.99 12.15
C VAL A 69 6.26 -4.04 10.85
N ASP A 70 5.67 -4.67 9.82
CA ASP A 70 6.26 -4.76 8.49
C ASP A 70 6.27 -3.38 7.82
N ALA A 71 7.46 -2.89 7.48
CA ALA A 71 7.63 -1.57 6.89
C ALA A 71 6.89 -1.43 5.54
N HIS A 72 6.83 -2.50 4.73
CA HIS A 72 6.15 -2.46 3.44
C HIS A 72 4.65 -2.25 3.60
N GLU A 73 4.02 -2.95 4.55
CA GLU A 73 2.58 -2.81 4.81
C GLU A 73 2.24 -1.40 5.29
N VAL A 74 3.07 -0.83 6.16
CA VAL A 74 2.94 0.55 6.64
C VAL A 74 3.08 1.53 5.48
N PHE A 75 4.13 1.41 4.66
CA PHE A 75 4.34 2.30 3.53
C PHE A 75 3.24 2.19 2.48
N MET A 76 2.77 0.98 2.15
CA MET A 76 1.70 0.85 1.17
C MET A 76 0.40 1.49 1.67
N ALA A 77 0.11 1.39 2.97
CA ALA A 77 -1.02 2.09 3.57
C ALA A 77 -0.87 3.61 3.45
N TYR A 78 0.28 4.19 3.85
CA TYR A 78 0.54 5.63 3.73
C TYR A 78 0.49 6.11 2.28
N ILE A 79 1.17 5.42 1.35
CA ILE A 79 1.21 5.83 -0.06
C ILE A 79 -0.19 5.84 -0.66
N LEU A 80 -0.95 4.75 -0.48
CA LEU A 80 -2.24 4.62 -1.15
C LEU A 80 -3.31 5.53 -0.52
N LEU A 81 -3.26 5.78 0.80
CA LEU A 81 -4.26 6.58 1.51
C LEU A 81 -3.95 8.08 1.55
N ALA A 82 -2.67 8.49 1.49
CA ALA A 82 -2.24 9.89 1.51
C ALA A 82 -2.90 10.74 0.42
N ALA A 83 -3.04 12.04 0.64
CA ALA A 83 -3.44 12.97 -0.41
C ALA A 83 -2.33 13.08 -1.48
N GLY A 84 -2.73 13.03 -2.76
CA GLY A 84 -1.80 13.14 -3.88
C GLY A 84 -2.30 12.46 -5.17
N ASP A 85 -1.58 12.72 -6.25
CA ASP A 85 -1.89 12.21 -7.60
C ASP A 85 -1.84 10.68 -7.65
N LEU A 86 -2.83 10.06 -8.28
CA LEU A 86 -2.90 8.60 -8.41
C LEU A 86 -1.66 8.00 -9.08
N GLU A 87 -1.19 8.65 -10.15
CA GLU A 87 -0.01 8.21 -10.88
C GLU A 87 1.23 8.22 -9.98
N LEU A 88 1.39 9.25 -9.15
CA LEU A 88 2.49 9.32 -8.20
C LEU A 88 2.37 8.25 -7.11
N LYS A 89 1.16 7.92 -6.64
CA LYS A 89 0.95 6.82 -5.69
C LYS A 89 1.42 5.50 -6.26
N VAL A 90 1.00 5.18 -7.49
CA VAL A 90 1.39 3.96 -8.22
C VAL A 90 2.90 3.93 -8.43
N ASP A 91 3.49 5.05 -8.84
CA ASP A 91 4.93 5.20 -9.05
C ASP A 91 5.74 5.03 -7.75
N THR A 92 5.27 5.61 -6.66
CA THR A 92 5.92 5.52 -5.35
C THR A 92 5.84 4.09 -4.80
N ALA A 93 4.68 3.45 -4.89
CA ALA A 93 4.49 2.06 -4.47
C ALA A 93 5.40 1.10 -5.27
N PHE A 94 5.49 1.28 -6.58
CA PHE A 94 6.44 0.53 -7.42
C PHE A 94 7.88 0.72 -6.94
N SER A 95 8.25 1.96 -6.67
CA SER A 95 9.61 2.32 -6.30
C SER A 95 10.07 1.57 -5.08
N VAL A 96 9.25 1.52 -4.00
CA VAL A 96 9.55 0.83 -2.73
C VAL A 96 10.10 -0.58 -2.93
N PHE A 97 9.51 -1.36 -3.85
CA PHE A 97 9.90 -2.74 -4.11
C PHE A 97 10.94 -2.89 -5.22
N ALA A 98 10.90 -2.05 -6.25
CA ALA A 98 11.85 -2.12 -7.36
C ALA A 98 13.28 -1.73 -6.94
N GLY A 99 13.41 -0.94 -5.86
CA GLY A 99 14.67 -0.48 -5.32
C GLY A 99 15.59 0.09 -6.40
N LYS A 100 16.84 -0.38 -6.45
CA LYS A 100 17.84 0.04 -7.45
C LYS A 100 17.68 -0.61 -8.82
N ALA A 101 16.85 -1.65 -8.95
CA ALA A 101 16.70 -2.40 -10.20
C ALA A 101 15.73 -1.74 -11.19
N ASP A 102 14.93 -0.77 -10.73
CA ASP A 102 13.89 -0.05 -11.51
C ASP A 102 12.96 -0.98 -12.31
N SER A 103 12.81 -2.22 -11.82
CA SER A 103 12.02 -3.30 -12.42
C SER A 103 11.68 -4.34 -11.36
N LEU A 104 10.50 -4.96 -11.48
CA LEU A 104 10.02 -5.99 -10.57
C LEU A 104 10.09 -7.37 -11.22
N ASN A 105 10.66 -8.35 -10.54
CA ASN A 105 10.41 -9.77 -10.84
C ASN A 105 9.03 -10.20 -10.31
N PHE A 106 8.66 -11.46 -10.56
CA PHE A 106 7.34 -11.97 -10.17
C PHE A 106 7.11 -11.95 -8.65
N ASP A 107 8.09 -12.40 -7.86
CA ASP A 107 7.99 -12.45 -6.40
C ASP A 107 7.93 -11.04 -5.79
N GLU A 108 8.70 -10.09 -6.32
CA GLU A 108 8.67 -8.68 -5.92
C GLU A 108 7.30 -8.05 -6.20
N LEU A 109 6.67 -8.39 -7.34
CA LEU A 109 5.30 -7.95 -7.64
C LEU A 109 4.27 -8.55 -6.68
N VAL A 110 4.40 -9.85 -6.35
CA VAL A 110 3.51 -10.50 -5.38
C VAL A 110 3.63 -9.83 -4.01
N MET A 111 4.85 -9.63 -3.51
CA MET A 111 5.09 -8.93 -2.24
C MET A 111 4.49 -7.52 -2.24
N LEU A 112 4.62 -6.78 -3.36
CA LEU A 112 4.01 -5.46 -3.51
C LEU A 112 2.50 -5.51 -3.37
N VAL A 113 1.84 -6.41 -4.11
CA VAL A 113 0.38 -6.53 -4.10
C VAL A 113 -0.13 -6.97 -2.73
N GLU A 114 0.53 -7.95 -2.11
CA GLU A 114 0.19 -8.39 -0.75
C GLU A 114 0.34 -7.27 0.28
N ALA A 115 1.43 -6.52 0.25
CA ALA A 115 1.65 -5.40 1.16
C ALA A 115 0.59 -4.30 0.99
N CYS A 116 0.17 -4.03 -0.26
CA CYS A 116 -0.93 -3.10 -0.55
C CYS A 116 -2.24 -3.57 0.09
N LEU A 117 -2.59 -4.84 -0.10
CA LEU A 117 -3.82 -5.41 0.44
C LEU A 117 -3.79 -5.42 1.98
N ARG A 118 -2.73 -5.92 2.59
CA ARG A 118 -2.60 -6.04 4.05
C ARG A 118 -2.54 -4.66 4.72
N GLY A 119 -1.73 -3.74 4.20
CA GLY A 119 -1.61 -2.38 4.73
C GLY A 119 -2.93 -1.63 4.71
N VAL A 120 -3.60 -1.59 3.55
CA VAL A 120 -4.91 -0.92 3.41
C VAL A 120 -5.97 -1.62 4.24
N ARG A 121 -5.98 -2.96 4.31
CA ARG A 121 -6.93 -3.73 5.13
C ARG A 121 -6.82 -3.39 6.61
N LYS A 122 -5.60 -3.32 7.13
CA LYS A 122 -5.31 -3.00 8.54
C LYS A 122 -5.85 -1.62 8.94
N VAL A 123 -5.68 -0.62 8.07
CA VAL A 123 -6.13 0.76 8.32
C VAL A 123 -7.63 0.94 8.03
N CYS A 124 -8.14 0.42 6.91
CA CYS A 124 -9.53 0.60 6.50
C CYS A 124 -10.49 -0.43 7.13
N LYS A 125 -10.00 -1.36 7.96
CA LYS A 125 -10.77 -2.44 8.61
C LYS A 125 -11.66 -3.20 7.64
N PHE A 126 -11.10 -3.60 6.50
CA PHE A 126 -11.85 -4.37 5.50
C PHE A 126 -11.87 -5.87 5.86
N ASP A 127 -13.06 -6.46 5.90
CA ASP A 127 -13.23 -7.87 6.30
C ASP A 127 -13.03 -8.89 5.18
N VAL A 128 -12.82 -8.43 3.93
CA VAL A 128 -12.58 -9.36 2.82
C VAL A 128 -11.08 -9.63 2.70
N GLU A 129 -10.77 -10.92 2.75
CA GLU A 129 -9.46 -11.46 2.44
C GLU A 129 -9.45 -11.93 1.00
N ILE A 130 -8.47 -11.48 0.23
CA ILE A 130 -8.25 -11.99 -1.13
C ILE A 130 -7.37 -13.23 -1.00
N PRO A 131 -7.83 -14.42 -1.44
CA PRO A 131 -7.03 -15.64 -1.42
C PRO A 131 -5.69 -15.49 -2.16
N GLU A 132 -4.66 -16.19 -1.68
CA GLU A 132 -3.31 -16.15 -2.26
C GLU A 132 -3.31 -16.53 -3.75
N ASP A 133 -4.12 -17.52 -4.16
CA ASP A 133 -4.23 -17.94 -5.55
C ASP A 133 -4.86 -16.87 -6.45
N GLU A 134 -5.78 -16.05 -5.92
CA GLU A 134 -6.33 -14.89 -6.62
C GLU A 134 -5.30 -13.76 -6.76
N VAL A 135 -4.49 -13.51 -5.73
CA VAL A 135 -3.34 -12.59 -5.81
C VAL A 135 -2.35 -13.05 -6.88
N LEU A 136 -1.96 -14.32 -6.85
CA LEU A 136 -1.04 -14.91 -7.84
C LEU A 136 -1.61 -14.83 -9.25
N PHE A 137 -2.91 -15.10 -9.43
CA PHE A 137 -3.59 -14.96 -10.71
C PHE A 137 -3.48 -13.54 -11.27
N HIS A 138 -3.74 -12.53 -10.44
CA HIS A 138 -3.60 -11.13 -10.87
C HIS A 138 -2.15 -10.75 -11.14
N CYS A 139 -1.18 -11.19 -10.34
CA CYS A 139 0.24 -10.94 -10.62
C CYS A 139 0.69 -11.56 -11.95
N ARG A 140 0.19 -12.76 -12.32
CA ARG A 140 0.47 -13.37 -13.63
C ARG A 140 -0.05 -12.50 -14.79
N SER A 141 -1.23 -11.90 -14.62
CA SER A 141 -1.79 -11.02 -15.65
C SER A 141 -0.89 -9.82 -15.99
N ALA A 142 -0.09 -9.33 -15.02
CA ALA A 142 0.87 -8.25 -15.27
C ALA A 142 1.97 -8.65 -16.26
N PHE A 143 2.40 -9.90 -16.22
CA PHE A 143 3.41 -10.45 -17.13
C PHE A 143 2.79 -10.83 -18.47
N ASP A 144 1.62 -11.48 -18.42
CA ASP A 144 0.90 -11.95 -19.60
C ASP A 144 0.47 -10.80 -20.52
N LEU A 145 0.05 -9.67 -19.95
CA LEU A 145 -0.33 -8.46 -20.68
C LEU A 145 0.78 -7.95 -21.62
N PHE A 146 2.04 -8.15 -21.25
CA PHE A 146 3.22 -7.73 -22.03
C PHE A 146 3.98 -8.90 -22.66
N GLN A 147 3.42 -10.12 -22.60
CA GLN A 147 4.03 -11.34 -23.11
C GLN A 147 5.44 -11.59 -22.53
N ILE A 148 5.62 -11.25 -21.25
CA ILE A 148 6.88 -11.46 -20.53
C ILE A 148 6.81 -12.82 -19.82
N PRO A 149 7.84 -13.68 -19.93
CA PRO A 149 7.89 -14.90 -19.12
C PRO A 149 7.85 -14.58 -17.62
N HIS A 150 7.25 -15.43 -16.78
CA HIS A 150 7.16 -15.17 -15.34
C HIS A 150 8.52 -15.18 -14.61
N THR A 151 9.59 -15.62 -15.27
CA THR A 151 10.98 -15.48 -14.80
C THR A 151 11.64 -14.15 -15.21
N GLY A 152 10.91 -13.32 -15.97
CA GLY A 152 11.36 -12.01 -16.44
C GLY A 152 11.17 -10.92 -15.39
N ARG A 153 11.22 -9.67 -15.85
CA ARG A 153 10.96 -8.49 -15.01
C ARG A 153 10.06 -7.50 -15.75
N ILE A 154 9.18 -6.82 -15.02
CA ILE A 154 8.34 -5.74 -15.54
C ILE A 154 8.93 -4.39 -15.18
N SER A 155 8.93 -3.45 -16.12
CA SER A 155 9.38 -2.07 -15.89
C SER A 155 8.29 -1.24 -15.20
N ARG A 156 8.70 -0.08 -14.69
CA ARG A 156 7.80 0.95 -14.14
C ARG A 156 6.62 1.27 -15.05
N GLN A 157 6.89 1.53 -16.33
CA GLN A 157 5.85 1.87 -17.30
C GLN A 157 4.87 0.70 -17.53
N GLN A 158 5.37 -0.53 -17.54
CA GLN A 158 4.56 -1.74 -17.67
C GLN A 158 3.68 -1.94 -16.44
N PHE A 159 4.24 -1.78 -15.25
CA PHE A 159 3.48 -1.83 -14.00
C PHE A 159 2.37 -0.79 -13.96
N SER A 160 2.68 0.49 -14.22
CA SER A 160 1.66 1.55 -14.24
C SER A 160 0.56 1.28 -15.26
N LYS A 161 0.93 0.78 -16.46
CA LYS A 161 -0.05 0.42 -17.47
C LYS A 161 -0.91 -0.77 -17.02
N TRP A 162 -0.33 -1.80 -16.41
CA TRP A 162 -1.10 -2.93 -15.86
C TRP A 162 -2.11 -2.46 -14.81
N VAL A 163 -1.65 -1.69 -13.81
CA VAL A 163 -2.52 -1.15 -12.74
C VAL A 163 -3.69 -0.33 -13.29
N LEU A 164 -3.46 0.47 -14.34
CA LEU A 164 -4.46 1.37 -14.88
C LEU A 164 -5.37 0.74 -15.96
N SER A 165 -5.02 -0.44 -16.48
CA SER A 165 -5.77 -1.10 -17.56
C SER A 165 -6.52 -2.36 -17.10
N GLU A 166 -5.95 -3.13 -16.17
CA GLU A 166 -6.60 -4.34 -15.68
C GLU A 166 -7.73 -4.02 -14.69
N PRO A 167 -8.94 -4.60 -14.84
CA PRO A 167 -10.12 -4.21 -14.06
C PRO A 167 -9.92 -4.27 -12.54
N TYR A 168 -9.29 -5.32 -12.03
CA TYR A 168 -9.16 -5.55 -10.58
C TYR A 168 -8.12 -4.62 -9.92
N PRO A 169 -6.85 -4.56 -10.38
CA PRO A 169 -5.89 -3.58 -9.89
C PRO A 169 -6.40 -2.14 -10.00
N ARG A 170 -7.03 -1.80 -11.13
CA ARG A 170 -7.59 -0.46 -11.35
C ARG A 170 -8.68 -0.13 -10.34
N THR A 171 -9.63 -1.06 -10.14
CA THR A 171 -10.75 -0.87 -9.21
C THR A 171 -10.23 -0.71 -7.79
N PHE A 172 -9.26 -1.53 -7.37
CA PHE A 172 -8.62 -1.41 -6.06
C PHE A 172 -8.00 -0.02 -5.87
N VAL A 173 -7.13 0.39 -6.79
CA VAL A 173 -6.40 1.66 -6.66
C VAL A 173 -7.33 2.87 -6.76
N GLN A 174 -8.38 2.81 -7.59
CA GLN A 174 -9.42 3.85 -7.65
C GLN A 174 -10.25 3.92 -6.37
N TRP A 175 -10.60 2.78 -5.79
CA TRP A 175 -11.35 2.72 -4.53
C TRP A 175 -10.57 3.35 -3.37
N VAL A 176 -9.27 3.08 -3.25
CA VAL A 176 -8.45 3.70 -2.21
C VAL A 176 -8.24 5.20 -2.47
N HIS A 177 -8.04 5.59 -3.74
CA HIS A 177 -7.78 6.97 -4.13
C HIS A 177 -9.01 7.89 -4.03
N MET A 178 -10.21 7.40 -4.37
CA MET A 178 -11.45 8.17 -4.35
C MET A 178 -12.37 7.70 -3.21
N PRO A 179 -12.33 8.31 -2.02
CA PRO A 179 -13.18 7.91 -0.90
C PRO A 179 -14.70 8.15 -1.07
N GLN A 180 -15.17 8.58 -2.25
CA GLN A 180 -16.51 9.14 -2.48
C GLN A 180 -17.66 8.10 -2.49
N MET A 181 -17.71 7.22 -1.49
CA MET A 181 -18.89 6.39 -1.15
C MET A 181 -19.23 6.37 0.36
N LEU A 182 -18.56 7.18 1.19
CA LEU A 182 -18.93 7.32 2.61
C LEU A 182 -19.70 8.64 2.80
N GLN A 183 -21.00 8.59 2.51
CA GLN A 183 -21.92 9.62 2.98
C GLN A 183 -22.08 9.48 4.49
N GLU A 184 -21.86 10.57 5.23
CA GLU A 184 -22.36 10.75 6.59
C GLU A 184 -23.89 10.69 6.50
N GLU A 185 -24.51 9.67 7.10
CA GLU A 185 -25.93 9.76 7.42
C GLU A 185 -26.03 10.54 8.74
N ASP A 186 -26.69 11.70 8.66
CA ASP A 186 -27.08 12.58 9.77
C ASP A 186 -27.82 11.84 10.90
#